data_AF-A0AA38C9G8-F1
#
_entry.id   AF-A0AA38C9G8-F1
#
_cell.length_a   1.000
_cell.length_b   1.000
_cell.length_c   1.000
_cell.angle_alpha   90.00
_cell.angle_beta   90.00
_cell.angle_gamma   90.00
#
_symmetry.space_group_name_H-M   'P 1'
#
loop_
_entity.id
_entity.type
_entity.pdbx_description
1 polymer ?
#
loop_
_entity_poly.entity_id
_entity_poly.type
_entity_poly.pdbx_seq_one_letter_code
_entity_poly.pdbx_strand_id
1 'polypeptide(L)'
;MIRIGFGQSPIIIGEIGCPSDGAIVANISNEKRFNQGLVNHVLSNKGIPLRPGVPPMEVYLFGLLDEGQKSVMPTNFERHWGIYTFDGHRLDLGKIFKGLVNAANVSPYLPSRWCVANSNYDLSSASNYAQLACSSVDCTRLLYGGSCNDVGEV
;
A
#
# COMPACT_ATOMS: atom_id res chain seq x y z
N MET A 1 -13.89 12.52 23.89
CA MET A 1 -15.32 12.24 23.66
C MET A 1 -16.08 11.96 24.96
N ILE A 2 -15.84 10.86 25.68
CA ILE A 2 -16.59 10.55 26.92
C ILE A 2 -16.44 11.65 27.99
N ARG A 3 -15.20 12.09 28.26
CA ARG A 3 -14.91 13.13 29.28
C ARG A 3 -15.53 14.50 29.00
N ILE A 4 -15.96 14.74 27.76
CA ILE A 4 -16.55 16.01 27.31
C ILE A 4 -18.05 15.86 26.97
N GLY A 5 -18.70 14.77 27.42
CA GLY A 5 -20.15 14.56 27.27
C GLY A 5 -20.61 13.88 25.97
N PHE A 6 -19.70 13.61 25.03
CA PHE A 6 -20.01 13.05 23.70
C PHE A 6 -19.70 11.54 23.62
N GLY A 7 -19.97 10.81 24.71
CA GLY A 7 -19.64 9.39 24.82
C GLY A 7 -20.42 8.49 23.85
N GLN A 8 -21.61 8.90 23.43
CA GLN A 8 -22.51 8.15 22.53
C GLN A 8 -22.47 8.63 21.07
N SER A 9 -21.68 9.65 20.75
CA SER A 9 -21.60 10.15 19.36
C SER A 9 -21.11 9.04 18.41
N PRO A 10 -21.73 8.90 17.22
CA PRO A 10 -21.25 7.98 16.18
C PRO A 10 -19.78 8.22 15.86
N ILE A 11 -19.05 7.14 15.58
CA ILE A 11 -17.64 7.19 15.19
C ILE A 11 -17.55 6.73 13.73
N ILE A 12 -16.86 7.54 12.92
CA ILE A 12 -16.42 7.20 11.58
C ILE A 12 -14.90 7.05 11.64
N ILE A 13 -14.37 5.99 11.04
CA ILE A 13 -12.92 5.83 10.83
C ILE A 13 -12.62 6.29 9.40
N GLY A 14 -12.07 7.50 9.28
CA GLY A 14 -11.84 8.15 7.98
C GLY A 14 -10.71 7.51 7.16
N GLU A 15 -9.70 6.95 7.81
CA GLU A 15 -8.58 6.29 7.15
C GLU A 15 -8.04 5.19 8.07
N ILE A 16 -7.90 3.97 7.53
CA ILE A 16 -7.24 2.86 8.22
C ILE A 16 -6.75 1.85 7.18
N GLY A 17 -5.57 1.27 7.39
CA GLY A 17 -5.00 0.32 6.46
C GLY A 17 -3.62 -0.15 6.90
N CYS A 18 -2.92 -0.82 6.01
CA CYS A 18 -1.53 -1.18 6.20
C CYS A 18 -0.81 -1.12 4.84
N PRO A 19 0.36 -0.46 4.74
CA PRO A 19 1.07 -0.36 3.48
C PRO A 19 1.72 -1.69 3.08
N SER A 20 1.87 -1.88 1.77
CA SER A 20 2.41 -3.08 1.14
C SER A 20 3.95 -3.05 0.97
N ASP A 21 4.58 -1.89 1.12
CA ASP A 21 6.02 -1.68 0.91
C ASP A 21 6.53 -0.37 1.57
N GLY A 22 7.83 -0.08 1.47
CA GLY A 22 8.46 1.19 1.86
C GLY A 22 8.77 1.33 3.34
N ALA A 23 8.66 0.24 4.12
CA ALA A 23 9.12 0.15 5.50
C ALA A 23 9.36 -1.33 5.87
N ILE A 24 10.25 -1.58 6.85
CA ILE A 24 10.69 -2.93 7.26
C ILE A 24 9.52 -3.91 7.51
N VAL A 25 8.42 -3.41 8.08
CA VAL A 25 7.23 -4.23 8.41
C VAL A 25 6.11 -4.12 7.37
N ALA A 26 6.27 -3.25 6.37
CA ALA A 26 5.33 -3.08 5.27
C ALA A 26 5.65 -4.13 4.20
N ASN A 27 4.76 -5.11 4.07
CA ASN A 27 4.85 -6.15 3.05
C ASN A 27 3.44 -6.67 2.76
N ILE A 28 3.26 -7.27 1.58
CA ILE A 28 1.98 -7.81 1.10
C ILE A 28 1.31 -8.77 2.11
N SER A 29 2.11 -9.55 2.87
CA SER A 29 1.57 -10.47 3.86
C SER A 29 0.94 -9.74 5.05
N ASN A 30 1.63 -8.72 5.56
CA ASN A 30 1.15 -7.89 6.67
C ASN A 30 -0.02 -7.00 6.26
N GLU A 31 0.05 -6.40 5.07
CA GLU A 31 -1.07 -5.68 4.45
C GLU A 31 -2.31 -6.55 4.44
N LYS A 32 -2.21 -7.77 3.88
CA LYS A 32 -3.33 -8.71 3.81
C LYS A 32 -3.84 -9.11 5.18
N ARG A 33 -2.94 -9.45 6.10
CA ARG A 33 -3.31 -9.84 7.46
C ARG A 33 -4.09 -8.73 8.16
N PHE A 34 -3.60 -7.50 8.06
CA PHE A 34 -4.21 -6.35 8.71
C PHE A 34 -5.56 -6.01 8.08
N ASN A 35 -5.60 -5.79 6.77
CA ASN A 35 -6.81 -5.35 6.07
C ASN A 35 -7.90 -6.44 6.13
N GLN A 36 -7.56 -7.72 5.98
CA GLN A 36 -8.54 -8.81 6.15
C GLN A 36 -9.02 -8.92 7.60
N GLY A 37 -8.12 -8.77 8.57
CA GLY A 37 -8.45 -8.79 9.99
C GLY A 37 -9.39 -7.65 10.38
N LEU A 38 -9.12 -6.44 9.89
CA LEU A 38 -9.98 -5.28 10.06
C LEU A 38 -11.38 -5.52 9.49
N VAL A 39 -11.45 -5.96 8.24
CA VAL A 39 -12.71 -6.25 7.58
C VAL A 39 -13.51 -7.32 8.35
N ASN A 40 -12.86 -8.41 8.77
CA ASN A 40 -13.50 -9.44 9.59
C ASN A 40 -13.97 -8.89 10.95
N HIS A 41 -13.20 -7.99 11.57
CA HIS A 41 -13.56 -7.37 12.83
C HIS A 41 -14.81 -6.48 12.67
N VAL A 42 -14.84 -5.62 11.67
CA VAL A 42 -15.99 -4.74 11.39
C VAL A 42 -17.24 -5.58 11.09
N LEU A 43 -17.14 -6.59 10.23
CA LEU A 43 -18.26 -7.46 9.89
C LEU A 43 -18.76 -8.32 11.06
N SER A 44 -17.93 -8.53 12.09
CA SER A 44 -18.36 -9.26 13.29
C SER A 44 -19.31 -8.47 14.20
N ASN A 45 -19.44 -7.15 14.00
CA ASN A 45 -20.25 -6.24 14.81
C ASN A 45 -19.97 -6.28 16.32
N LYS A 46 -18.81 -6.80 16.74
CA LYS A 46 -18.44 -6.91 18.17
C LYS A 46 -18.25 -5.55 18.85
N GLY A 47 -17.99 -4.50 18.06
CA GLY A 47 -17.56 -3.20 18.59
C GLY A 47 -16.18 -3.28 19.25
N ILE A 48 -15.91 -2.33 20.13
CA ILE A 48 -14.64 -2.23 20.88
C ILE A 48 -14.90 -2.37 22.38
N PRO A 49 -13.89 -2.68 23.22
CA PRO A 49 -14.09 -2.83 24.67
C PRO A 49 -14.81 -1.65 25.34
N LEU A 50 -14.58 -0.43 24.86
CA LEU A 50 -15.22 0.79 25.36
C LEU A 50 -16.69 0.97 24.89
N ARG A 51 -17.07 0.32 23.79
CA ARG A 51 -18.41 0.34 23.20
C ARG A 51 -18.79 -1.07 22.70
N PRO A 52 -19.05 -2.02 23.61
CA PRO A 52 -19.35 -3.40 23.21
C PRO A 52 -20.65 -3.47 22.41
N GLY A 53 -20.66 -4.24 21.32
CA GLY A 53 -21.82 -4.42 20.45
C GLY A 53 -22.21 -3.19 19.62
N VAL A 54 -21.42 -2.12 19.67
CA VAL A 54 -21.62 -0.90 18.87
C VAL A 54 -20.42 -0.71 17.94
N PRO A 55 -20.48 -1.22 16.70
CA PRO A 55 -19.42 -1.01 15.72
C PRO A 55 -19.34 0.46 15.28
N PRO A 56 -18.22 0.88 14.67
CA PRO A 56 -18.16 2.16 13.95
C PRO A 56 -19.25 2.24 12.89
N MET A 57 -19.77 3.45 12.65
CA MET A 57 -20.82 3.67 11.66
C MET A 57 -20.29 3.43 10.23
N GLU A 58 -19.09 3.94 9.96
CA GLU A 58 -18.40 3.79 8.69
C GLU A 58 -16.90 3.60 8.94
N VAL A 59 -16.27 2.82 8.06
CA VAL A 59 -14.83 2.57 8.07
C VAL A 59 -14.34 2.63 6.63
N TYR A 60 -13.39 3.52 6.38
CA TYR A 60 -12.80 3.72 5.06
C TYR A 60 -11.39 3.12 5.03
N LEU A 61 -11.19 2.11 4.18
CA LEU A 61 -9.87 1.55 3.93
C LEU A 61 -9.03 2.56 3.15
N PHE A 62 -7.83 2.84 3.66
CA PHE A 62 -6.87 3.72 3.01
C PHE A 62 -5.74 2.89 2.40
N GLY A 63 -5.41 3.00 1.10
CA GLY A 63 -6.03 3.77 0.01
C GLY A 63 -6.52 2.87 -1.13
N LEU A 64 -7.19 3.43 -2.13
CA LEU A 64 -7.64 2.61 -3.28
C LEU A 64 -6.45 2.23 -4.18
N LEU A 65 -5.61 3.19 -4.53
CA LEU A 65 -4.49 3.03 -5.44
C LEU A 65 -3.18 3.40 -4.73
N ASP A 66 -2.09 2.77 -5.13
CA ASP A 66 -0.76 3.29 -4.84
C ASP A 66 -0.59 4.66 -5.54
N GLU A 67 -0.15 5.66 -4.78
CA GLU A 67 -0.07 7.04 -5.24
C GLU A 67 1.39 7.46 -5.40
N GLY A 68 1.98 7.22 -6.58
CA GLY A 68 3.39 7.51 -6.87
C GLY A 68 3.81 8.97 -6.73
N GLN A 69 2.86 9.91 -6.67
CA GLN A 69 3.12 11.34 -6.45
C GLN A 69 2.99 11.79 -4.98
N LYS A 70 2.64 10.88 -4.06
CA LYS A 70 2.55 11.23 -2.64
C LYS A 70 3.94 11.59 -2.08
N SER A 71 3.95 12.39 -1.02
CA SER A 71 5.17 12.67 -0.26
C SER A 71 5.80 11.36 0.24
N VAL A 72 7.13 11.30 0.28
CA VAL A 72 7.89 10.18 0.89
C VAL A 72 8.33 10.49 2.32
N MET A 73 7.79 11.56 2.92
CA MET A 73 8.02 11.94 4.30
C MET A 73 6.83 11.54 5.19
N PRO A 74 7.05 11.03 6.41
CA PRO A 74 8.36 10.83 7.05
C PRO A 74 9.11 9.59 6.53
N THR A 75 8.43 8.68 5.82
CA THR A 75 8.99 7.40 5.36
C THR A 75 8.42 7.02 3.99
N ASN A 76 9.13 6.16 3.26
CA ASN A 76 8.82 5.74 1.90
C ASN A 76 7.48 5.00 1.73
N PHE A 77 6.89 4.45 2.80
CA PHE A 77 5.66 3.65 2.75
C PHE A 77 4.41 4.44 2.29
N GLU A 78 4.44 5.78 2.35
CA GLU A 78 3.30 6.64 2.02
C GLU A 78 2.75 6.37 0.60
N ARG A 79 3.59 5.95 -0.34
CA ARG A 79 3.17 5.64 -1.72
C ARG A 79 2.54 4.25 -1.90
N HIS A 80 2.53 3.42 -0.85
CA HIS A 80 2.26 1.97 -0.94
C HIS A 80 1.04 1.53 -0.11
N TRP A 81 0.03 2.39 0.05
CA TRP A 81 -1.20 2.05 0.80
C TRP A 81 -2.31 1.45 -0.07
N GLY A 82 -2.13 1.37 -1.38
CA GLY A 82 -3.16 0.98 -2.32
C GLY A 82 -3.56 -0.48 -2.17
N ILE A 83 -4.86 -0.73 -2.04
CA ILE A 83 -5.45 -2.06 -2.28
C ILE A 83 -5.12 -2.54 -3.72
N TYR A 84 -4.89 -1.59 -4.62
CA TYR A 84 -4.48 -1.83 -5.99
C TYR A 84 -3.21 -1.05 -6.33
N THR A 85 -2.28 -1.70 -7.02
CA THR A 85 -1.15 -1.00 -7.63
C THR A 85 -1.46 -0.66 -9.07
N PHE A 86 -0.75 0.32 -9.62
CA PHE A 86 -0.92 0.73 -11.01
C PHE A 86 -0.56 -0.39 -12.01
N ASP A 87 0.35 -1.29 -11.63
CA ASP A 87 0.89 -2.38 -12.46
C ASP A 87 0.21 -3.74 -12.22
N GLY A 88 -0.82 -3.80 -11.36
CA GLY A 88 -1.73 -4.94 -11.29
C GLY A 88 -1.60 -5.85 -10.06
N HIS A 89 -0.81 -5.49 -9.04
CA HIS A 89 -1.01 -6.07 -7.72
C HIS A 89 -2.39 -5.66 -7.20
N ARG A 90 -3.09 -6.66 -6.65
CA ARG A 90 -4.41 -6.52 -6.08
C ARG A 90 -4.43 -7.26 -4.75
N LEU A 91 -4.79 -6.54 -3.71
CA LEU A 91 -5.07 -7.13 -2.42
C LEU A 91 -6.40 -7.89 -2.46
N ASP A 92 -6.32 -9.22 -2.30
CA ASP A 92 -7.50 -10.08 -2.18
C ASP A 92 -7.97 -10.15 -0.72
N LEU A 93 -9.04 -9.40 -0.42
CA LEU A 93 -9.74 -9.38 0.86
C LEU A 93 -10.94 -10.35 0.89
N GLY A 94 -10.89 -11.40 0.06
CA GLY A 94 -11.90 -12.44 -0.02
C GLY A 94 -13.15 -12.01 -0.79
N LYS A 95 -14.29 -12.64 -0.47
CA LYS A 95 -15.56 -12.49 -1.23
C LYS A 95 -16.22 -11.10 -1.12
N ILE A 96 -15.63 -10.18 -0.38
CA ILE A 96 -16.22 -8.88 -0.05
C ILE A 96 -16.07 -7.91 -1.23
N PHE A 97 -14.94 -7.99 -1.94
CA PHE A 97 -14.71 -7.23 -3.15
C PHE A 97 -14.85 -8.18 -4.34
N LYS A 98 -15.79 -7.87 -5.25
CA LYS A 98 -15.71 -8.44 -6.59
C LYS A 98 -14.39 -7.95 -7.19
N GLY A 99 -13.64 -8.85 -7.81
CA GLY A 99 -12.37 -8.48 -8.44
C GLY A 99 -12.56 -7.33 -9.43
N LEU A 100 -11.51 -6.54 -9.63
CA LEU A 100 -11.54 -5.45 -10.61
C LEU A 100 -11.86 -5.98 -12.00
N VAL A 101 -12.58 -5.14 -12.75
CA VAL A 101 -12.77 -5.28 -14.18
C VAL A 101 -11.78 -4.37 -14.88
N ASN A 102 -11.24 -4.83 -16.01
CA ASN A 102 -10.38 -4.00 -16.85
C ASN A 102 -11.12 -2.74 -17.31
N ALA A 103 -10.38 -1.65 -17.47
CA ALA A 103 -10.91 -0.42 -18.04
C ALA A 103 -11.43 -0.69 -19.45
N ALA A 104 -12.63 -0.21 -19.74
CA ALA A 104 -13.21 -0.33 -21.07
C ALA A 104 -12.35 0.41 -22.10
N ASN A 105 -12.21 -0.15 -23.29
CA ASN A 105 -11.46 0.43 -24.42
C ASN A 105 -9.95 0.61 -24.20
N VAL A 106 -9.36 -0.09 -23.22
CA VAL A 106 -7.90 -0.20 -23.09
C VAL A 106 -7.47 -1.54 -23.70
N SER A 107 -7.11 -1.53 -25.00
CA SER A 107 -6.61 -2.72 -25.71
C SER A 107 -5.63 -2.36 -26.83
N PRO A 108 -4.41 -2.91 -26.84
CA PRO A 108 -3.84 -3.79 -25.83
C PRO A 108 -3.35 -3.00 -24.60
N TYR A 109 -3.36 -3.63 -23.42
CA TYR A 109 -2.53 -3.16 -22.30
C TYR A 109 -1.05 -3.23 -22.71
N LEU A 110 -0.24 -2.28 -22.24
CA LEU A 110 1.19 -2.30 -22.50
C LEU A 110 1.83 -3.52 -21.83
N PRO A 111 2.70 -4.27 -22.53
CA PRO A 111 3.42 -5.37 -21.91
C PRO A 111 4.41 -4.82 -20.88
N SER A 112 4.63 -5.58 -19.81
CA SER A 112 5.72 -5.30 -18.87
C SER A 112 7.07 -5.32 -19.59
N ARG A 113 7.89 -4.30 -19.36
CA ARG A 113 9.23 -4.16 -19.95
C ARG A 113 10.22 -3.82 -18.85
N TRP A 114 11.42 -4.37 -18.96
CA TRP A 114 12.53 -4.06 -18.06
C TRP A 114 13.83 -3.98 -18.87
N CYS A 115 14.75 -3.15 -18.39
CA CYS A 115 16.11 -3.04 -18.92
C CYS A 115 17.07 -3.67 -17.91
N VAL A 116 18.02 -4.46 -18.39
CA VAL A 116 19.06 -5.08 -17.55
C VAL A 116 20.40 -4.45 -17.90
N ALA A 117 21.16 -4.04 -16.89
CA ALA A 117 22.52 -3.56 -17.10
C ALA A 117 23.36 -4.68 -17.71
N ASN A 118 24.08 -4.39 -18.80
CA ASN A 118 24.92 -5.37 -19.45
C ASN A 118 26.19 -5.61 -18.63
N SER A 119 26.31 -6.80 -18.05
CA SER A 119 27.42 -7.19 -17.18
C SER A 119 28.78 -7.30 -17.88
N ASN A 120 28.83 -7.18 -19.21
CA ASN A 120 30.08 -7.21 -19.97
C ASN A 120 30.79 -5.84 -20.04
N TYR A 121 30.19 -4.79 -19.49
CA TYR A 121 30.74 -3.43 -19.47
C TYR A 121 31.08 -3.00 -18.05
N ASP A 122 31.86 -1.94 -17.92
CA ASP A 122 32.16 -1.34 -16.62
C ASP A 122 30.88 -0.82 -15.95
N LEU A 123 30.61 -1.33 -14.74
CA LEU A 123 29.46 -0.97 -13.92
C LEU A 123 29.79 0.04 -12.82
N SER A 124 31.01 0.61 -12.80
CA SER A 124 31.42 1.63 -11.82
C SER A 124 30.45 2.81 -11.72
N SER A 125 29.82 3.18 -12.83
CA SER A 125 28.85 4.28 -12.92
C SER A 125 27.39 3.84 -12.76
N ALA A 126 27.11 2.56 -12.52
CA ALA A 126 25.74 2.05 -12.41
C ALA A 126 24.93 2.74 -11.31
N SER A 127 25.56 3.05 -10.17
CA SER A 127 24.92 3.79 -9.08
C SER A 127 24.51 5.21 -9.50
N ASN A 128 25.34 5.91 -10.28
CA ASN A 128 25.01 7.25 -10.79
C ASN A 128 23.83 7.21 -11.77
N TYR A 129 23.80 6.21 -12.66
CA TYR A 129 22.66 6.03 -13.57
C TYR A 129 21.37 5.66 -12.84
N ALA A 130 21.46 4.84 -11.78
CA ALA A 130 20.32 4.53 -10.92
C ALA A 130 19.79 5.79 -10.21
N GLN A 131 20.66 6.61 -9.62
CA GLN A 131 20.27 7.89 -9.00
C GLN A 131 19.62 8.84 -10.00
N LEU A 132 20.17 8.93 -11.22
CA LEU A 132 19.59 9.72 -12.30
C LEU A 132 18.18 9.21 -12.65
N ALA A 133 17.98 7.89 -12.78
CA ALA A 133 16.66 7.33 -13.02
C ALA A 133 15.69 7.70 -11.88
N CYS A 134 16.10 7.56 -10.62
CA CYS A 134 15.30 7.89 -9.45
C CYS A 134 14.94 9.37 -9.30
N SER A 135 15.61 10.27 -10.02
CA SER A 135 15.18 11.68 -10.11
C SER A 135 13.87 11.87 -10.90
N SER A 136 13.51 10.88 -11.72
CA SER A 136 12.35 10.93 -12.63
C SER A 136 11.31 9.83 -12.38
N VAL A 137 11.65 8.80 -11.60
CA VAL A 137 10.76 7.67 -11.30
C VAL A 137 10.71 7.36 -9.81
N ASP A 138 9.68 6.62 -9.40
CA ASP A 138 9.53 6.20 -8.01
C ASP A 138 10.48 5.04 -7.67
N CYS A 139 11.53 5.35 -6.91
CA CYS A 139 12.48 4.36 -6.42
C CYS A 139 12.26 3.95 -4.95
N THR A 140 11.12 4.29 -4.34
CA THR A 140 10.87 4.03 -2.91
C THR A 140 11.02 2.56 -2.50
N ARG A 141 10.80 1.61 -3.42
CA ARG A 141 11.01 0.16 -3.19
C ARG A 141 12.49 -0.24 -3.09
N LEU A 142 13.41 0.53 -3.65
CA LEU A 142 14.87 0.32 -3.58
C LEU A 142 15.49 0.95 -2.32
N LEU A 143 14.77 1.89 -1.70
CA LEU A 143 15.25 2.59 -0.53
C LEU A 143 15.07 1.76 0.74
N TYR A 144 15.69 2.19 1.84
CA TYR A 144 15.66 1.49 3.11
C TYR A 144 14.26 1.08 3.55
N GLY A 145 14.10 -0.21 3.89
CA GLY A 145 12.83 -0.81 4.27
C GLY A 145 11.91 -1.15 3.09
N GLY A 146 12.30 -0.85 1.86
CA GLY A 146 11.59 -1.31 0.66
C GLY A 146 11.89 -2.78 0.32
N SER A 147 10.99 -3.41 -0.42
CA SER A 147 11.06 -4.83 -0.81
C SER A 147 12.27 -5.18 -1.69
N CYS A 148 12.85 -4.18 -2.37
CA CYS A 148 14.01 -4.32 -3.23
C CYS A 148 15.24 -3.60 -2.65
N ASN A 149 15.26 -3.33 -1.34
CA ASN A 149 16.34 -2.58 -0.71
C ASN A 149 17.70 -3.29 -0.82
N ASP A 150 17.72 -4.63 -0.79
CA ASP A 150 18.94 -5.44 -0.85
C ASP A 150 19.42 -5.70 -2.30
N VAL A 151 18.71 -5.19 -3.31
CA VAL A 151 19.07 -5.42 -4.71
C VAL A 151 20.34 -4.63 -5.05
N GLY A 152 21.45 -5.35 -5.19
CA GLY A 152 22.77 -4.77 -5.53
C GLY A 152 23.72 -4.66 -4.35
N GLU A 153 23.33 -5.11 -3.16
CA GLU A 153 24.28 -5.38 -2.08
C GLU A 153 24.97 -6.73 -2.35
N VAL A 154 26.29 -6.71 -2.50
CA VAL A 154 27.15 -7.87 -2.74
C VAL A 154 27.99 -8.14 -1.50
#